data_AF-A0A0T9TM23-F1
#
_entry.id   AF-A0A0T9TM23-F1
#
_cell.length_a   1.000
_cell.length_b   1.000
_cell.length_c   1.000
_cell.angle_alpha   90.00
_cell.angle_beta   90.00
_cell.angle_gamma   90.00
#
_symmetry.space_group_name_H-M   'P 1'
#
loop_
_entity.id
_entity.type
_entity.pdbx_description
1 polymer ?
#
loop_
_entity_poly.entity_id
_entity_poly.type
_entity_poly.pdbx_seq_one_letter_code
_entity_poly.pdbx_strand_id
1 'polypeptide(L)'
;MSTSLSTVIDEPQVLTGHTDVICSTSIERIITVRNTALVQIDALIHQLEDISAITNSIGGGIAKDWAMRQDFRCGSWLMEKTETAMKAITRNLDRGIWRDLMKKSGMLSLMDAQARDQWYRNLEGDNIPAISEANILSTFEQLHHSKGEVFERGVINVFKGLSWDYKTNSPCSFGKKIIINNLVTHNRWGFSLNWGWRRDQLTDLERMLFLLDGKPIPDNRGDVTTRLMEHIRDHPGVQSYEDDFFSIRYFQKGTAHLIFKRLDLVEKMNDIITKHYPGMLAAR
;
A
#
# COMPACT_ATOMS: atom_id res chain seq x y z
N MET A 1 -45.48 23.75 -5.18
CA MET A 1 -44.45 23.71 -4.12
C MET A 1 -43.71 22.40 -4.28
N SER A 2 -42.48 22.49 -4.79
CA SER A 2 -41.68 21.35 -5.24
C SER A 2 -41.03 20.59 -4.09
N THR A 3 -41.28 19.28 -4.12
CA THR A 3 -40.32 18.17 -4.07
C THR A 3 -39.00 18.39 -3.33
N SER A 4 -38.78 17.61 -2.27
CA SER A 4 -37.45 17.26 -1.77
C SER A 4 -37.36 15.73 -1.71
N LEU A 5 -36.78 15.15 -2.76
CA LEU A 5 -36.33 13.75 -2.78
C LEU A 5 -34.92 13.75 -2.16
N SER A 6 -34.80 13.23 -0.93
CA SER A 6 -33.50 12.89 -0.36
C SER A 6 -32.99 11.63 -1.07
N THR A 7 -32.09 11.80 -2.02
CA THR A 7 -31.29 10.68 -2.56
C THR A 7 -30.39 10.16 -1.45
N VAL A 8 -30.74 9.00 -0.90
CA VAL A 8 -29.84 8.14 -0.15
C VAL A 8 -28.69 7.79 -1.10
N ILE A 9 -27.50 8.28 -0.82
CA ILE A 9 -26.29 7.88 -1.53
C ILE A 9 -25.98 6.47 -1.03
N ASP A 10 -26.32 5.46 -1.81
CA ASP A 10 -25.89 4.09 -1.57
C ASP A 10 -24.36 4.06 -1.53
N GLU A 11 -23.78 3.72 -0.36
CA GLU A 11 -22.40 3.29 -0.31
C GLU A 11 -22.24 2.11 -1.29
N PRO A 12 -21.18 2.07 -2.12
CA PRO A 12 -20.96 0.93 -2.99
C PRO A 12 -20.78 -0.33 -2.12
N GLN A 13 -21.82 -1.16 -2.07
CA GLN A 13 -21.90 -2.43 -1.30
C GLN A 13 -20.68 -3.34 -1.52
N VAL A 14 -20.00 -3.12 -2.63
CA VAL A 14 -18.81 -3.83 -3.10
C VAL A 14 -17.61 -3.75 -2.14
N LEU A 15 -17.49 -2.69 -1.33
CA LEU A 15 -16.35 -2.47 -0.42
C LEU A 15 -16.51 -3.14 0.97
N THR A 16 -17.50 -4.01 1.15
CA THR A 16 -17.77 -4.66 2.46
C THR A 16 -17.09 -6.02 2.61
N GLY A 17 -16.76 -6.71 1.52
CA GLY A 17 -16.12 -8.04 1.55
C GLY A 17 -14.59 -8.05 1.70
N HIS A 18 -13.94 -6.88 1.80
CA HIS A 18 -12.47 -6.75 1.80
C HIS A 18 -11.88 -6.29 3.13
N THR A 19 -12.71 -6.17 4.17
CA THR A 19 -12.28 -5.76 5.51
C THR A 19 -12.33 -6.96 6.45
N ASP A 20 -11.16 -7.49 6.80
CA ASP A 20 -11.06 -8.46 7.88
C ASP A 20 -11.32 -7.75 9.21
N VAL A 21 -12.25 -8.28 10.00
CA VAL A 21 -12.64 -7.69 11.29
C VAL A 21 -11.52 -7.94 12.31
N ILE A 22 -10.89 -6.86 12.78
CA ILE A 22 -9.95 -6.94 13.90
C ILE A 22 -10.77 -7.09 15.20
N CYS A 23 -10.73 -8.27 15.82
CA CYS A 23 -11.44 -8.53 17.07
C CYS A 23 -10.85 -7.70 18.23
N SER A 24 -11.69 -7.17 19.12
CA SER A 24 -11.27 -6.43 20.32
C SER A 24 -10.33 -7.27 21.22
N THR A 25 -10.57 -8.58 21.36
CA THR A 25 -9.66 -9.52 22.07
C THR A 25 -8.24 -9.55 21.49
N SER A 26 -8.08 -9.27 20.19
CA SER A 26 -6.78 -9.18 19.55
C SER A 26 -6.09 -7.85 19.86
N ILE A 27 -6.84 -6.75 19.98
CA ILE A 27 -6.32 -5.42 20.33
C ILE A 27 -5.80 -5.41 21.77
N GLU A 28 -6.60 -5.92 22.72
CA GLU A 28 -6.19 -6.06 24.12
C GLU A 28 -4.89 -6.86 24.23
N ARG A 29 -4.83 -8.02 23.56
CA ARG A 29 -3.63 -8.87 23.55
C ARG A 29 -2.42 -8.13 22.98
N ILE A 30 -2.56 -7.38 21.89
CA ILE A 30 -1.46 -6.60 21.30
C ILE A 30 -0.94 -5.59 22.32
N ILE A 31 -1.83 -4.84 22.97
CA ILE A 31 -1.46 -3.81 23.95
C ILE A 31 -0.76 -4.45 25.16
N THR A 32 -1.30 -5.53 25.71
CA THR A 32 -0.71 -6.24 26.85
C THR A 32 0.69 -6.75 26.50
N VAL A 33 0.84 -7.47 25.38
CA VAL A 33 2.13 -8.02 24.95
C VAL A 33 3.15 -6.91 24.69
N ARG A 34 2.74 -5.82 24.02
CA ARG A 34 3.57 -4.65 23.75
C ARG A 34 4.08 -4.01 25.05
N ASN A 35 3.20 -3.79 26.02
CA ASN A 35 3.58 -3.17 27.30
C ASN A 35 4.49 -4.08 28.13
N THR A 36 4.19 -5.39 28.19
CA THR A 36 5.07 -6.36 28.86
C THR A 36 6.45 -6.41 28.20
N ALA A 37 6.53 -6.40 26.88
CA ALA A 37 7.80 -6.39 26.16
C ALA A 37 8.63 -5.14 26.46
N LEU A 38 8.00 -3.96 26.49
CA LEU A 38 8.72 -2.71 26.81
C LEU A 38 9.27 -2.68 28.23
N VAL A 39 8.53 -3.20 29.23
CA VAL A 39 9.03 -3.35 30.60
C VAL A 39 10.26 -4.26 30.65
N GLN A 40 10.23 -5.39 29.92
CA GLN A 40 11.37 -6.30 29.88
C GLN A 40 12.58 -5.70 29.15
N ILE A 41 12.36 -4.94 28.08
CA ILE A 41 13.43 -4.25 27.35
C ILE A 41 14.06 -3.17 28.22
N ASP A 42 13.26 -2.38 28.93
CA ASP A 42 13.76 -1.36 29.86
C ASP A 42 14.64 -1.99 30.95
N ALA A 43 14.17 -3.07 31.58
CA ALA A 43 14.96 -3.82 32.57
C ALA A 43 16.26 -4.38 31.98
N LEU A 44 16.23 -4.87 30.73
CA LEU A 44 17.42 -5.39 30.05
C LEU A 44 18.45 -4.30 29.78
N ILE A 45 18.03 -3.09 29.41
CA ILE A 45 18.96 -1.97 29.19
C ILE A 45 19.65 -1.59 30.49
N HIS A 46 18.90 -1.47 31.60
CA HIS A 46 19.49 -1.19 32.92
C HIS A 46 20.47 -2.29 33.36
N GLN A 47 20.11 -3.56 33.17
CA GLN A 47 21.01 -4.67 33.48
C GLN A 47 22.32 -4.61 32.66
N LEU A 48 22.22 -4.21 31.39
CA LEU A 48 23.41 -4.05 30.54
C LEU A 48 24.28 -2.87 30.97
N GLU A 49 23.68 -1.78 31.45
CA GLU A 49 24.39 -0.65 32.07
C GLU A 49 25.12 -1.09 33.35
N ASP A 50 24.47 -1.85 34.22
CA ASP A 50 25.07 -2.39 35.45
C ASP A 50 26.26 -3.31 35.15
N ILE A 51 26.10 -4.24 34.21
CA ILE A 51 27.19 -5.12 33.75
C ILE A 51 28.34 -4.29 33.20
N SER A 52 28.04 -3.24 32.41
CA SER A 52 29.06 -2.35 31.86
C SER A 52 29.83 -1.62 32.96
N ALA A 53 29.18 -1.21 34.04
CA ALA A 53 29.85 -0.61 35.19
C ALA A 53 30.82 -1.60 35.88
N ILE A 54 30.38 -2.85 36.07
CA ILE A 54 31.20 -3.92 36.66
C ILE A 54 32.42 -4.22 35.77
N THR A 55 32.22 -4.46 34.48
CA THR A 55 33.33 -4.79 33.56
C THR A 55 34.30 -3.62 33.40
N ASN A 56 33.80 -2.39 33.34
CA ASN A 56 34.65 -1.21 33.24
C ASN A 56 35.51 -1.02 34.50
N SER A 57 34.99 -1.35 35.69
CA SER A 57 35.74 -1.25 36.95
C SER A 57 36.98 -2.15 37.02
N ILE A 58 37.00 -3.24 36.25
CA ILE A 58 38.14 -4.16 36.13
C ILE A 58 38.96 -3.93 34.84
N GLY A 59 38.70 -2.86 34.09
CA GLY A 59 39.38 -2.54 32.83
C GLY A 59 38.90 -3.33 31.62
N GLY A 60 37.78 -4.03 31.71
CA GLY A 60 37.17 -4.81 30.62
C GLY A 60 36.32 -4.01 29.63
N GLY A 61 36.21 -2.68 29.80
CA GLY A 61 35.38 -1.80 28.97
C GLY A 61 33.88 -1.92 29.22
N ILE A 62 33.07 -1.34 28.35
CA ILE A 62 31.59 -1.33 28.40
C ILE A 62 30.96 -2.20 27.31
N ALA A 63 29.64 -2.43 27.36
CA ALA A 63 28.91 -3.24 26.38
C ALA A 63 29.26 -2.94 24.92
N LYS A 64 29.44 -1.66 24.58
CA LYS A 64 29.80 -1.23 23.22
C LYS A 64 31.16 -1.77 22.76
N ASP A 65 32.09 -2.01 23.66
CA ASP A 65 33.44 -2.48 23.36
C ASP A 65 33.47 -3.98 23.08
N TRP A 66 32.69 -4.77 23.82
CA TRP A 66 32.75 -6.24 23.76
C TRP A 66 31.56 -6.92 23.05
N ALA A 67 30.40 -6.27 22.91
CA ALA A 67 29.24 -6.87 22.22
C ALA A 67 29.10 -6.47 20.74
N MET A 68 29.80 -5.43 20.27
CA MET A 68 29.72 -4.99 18.87
C MET A 68 30.75 -5.69 17.99
N ARG A 69 30.31 -6.26 16.86
CA ARG A 69 31.23 -6.73 15.81
C ARG A 69 31.90 -5.56 15.11
N GLN A 70 33.21 -5.66 14.87
CA GLN A 70 34.03 -4.56 14.34
C GLN A 70 33.62 -4.10 12.93
N ASP A 71 33.10 -5.01 12.11
CA ASP A 71 32.62 -4.83 10.74
C ASP A 71 31.15 -4.38 10.66
N PHE A 72 30.42 -4.37 11.79
CA PHE A 72 28.98 -4.11 11.85
C PHE A 72 28.65 -2.97 12.82
N ARG A 73 29.26 -1.79 12.61
CA ARG A 73 28.94 -0.57 13.38
C ARG A 73 27.66 0.11 12.88
N CYS A 74 26.56 -0.61 12.79
CA CYS A 74 25.24 0.04 12.88
C CYS A 74 24.97 0.35 14.35
N GLY A 75 24.51 1.56 14.67
CA GLY A 75 24.19 1.94 16.04
C GLY A 75 23.14 1.00 16.64
N SER A 76 23.34 0.58 17.90
CA SER A 76 22.40 -0.25 18.65
C SER A 76 21.69 0.60 19.70
N TRP A 77 20.36 0.66 19.65
CA TRP A 77 19.56 1.37 20.66
C TRP A 77 19.75 0.79 22.06
N LEU A 78 20.06 -0.50 22.19
CA LEU A 78 20.32 -1.15 23.48
C LEU A 78 21.60 -0.65 24.16
N MET A 79 22.45 0.09 23.44
CA MET A 79 23.71 0.65 23.95
C MET A 79 23.65 2.17 24.15
N GLU A 80 22.49 2.78 23.89
CA GLU A 80 22.24 4.20 24.17
C GLU A 80 21.71 4.37 25.60
N LYS A 81 21.72 5.59 26.11
CA LYS A 81 21.09 5.90 27.40
C LYS A 81 19.64 5.44 27.41
N THR A 82 19.19 4.85 28.52
CA THR A 82 17.84 4.31 28.70
C THR A 82 16.74 5.22 28.17
N GLU A 83 16.73 6.51 28.51
CA GLU A 83 15.70 7.46 28.04
C GLU A 83 15.63 7.55 26.51
N THR A 84 16.77 7.70 25.84
CA THR A 84 16.87 7.77 24.38
C THR A 84 16.51 6.44 23.74
N ALA A 85 17.04 5.35 24.29
CA ALA A 85 16.83 3.99 23.82
C ALA A 85 15.34 3.62 23.86
N MET A 86 14.69 3.81 25.01
CA MET A 86 13.29 3.46 25.20
C MET A 86 12.36 4.26 24.32
N LYS A 87 12.63 5.56 24.10
CA LYS A 87 11.85 6.38 23.17
C LYS A 87 11.94 5.85 21.73
N ALA A 88 13.15 5.54 21.26
CA ALA A 88 13.37 5.04 19.91
C ALA A 88 12.78 3.63 19.70
N ILE A 89 13.02 2.71 20.64
CA ILE A 89 12.51 1.34 20.60
C ILE A 89 10.99 1.33 20.63
N THR A 90 10.37 2.10 21.53
CA THR A 90 8.92 2.22 21.62
C THR A 90 8.33 2.69 20.29
N ARG A 91 8.88 3.75 19.70
CA ARG A 91 8.42 4.27 18.41
C ARG A 91 8.54 3.22 17.29
N ASN A 92 9.67 2.51 17.22
CA ASN A 92 9.90 1.50 16.18
C ASN A 92 8.97 0.28 16.34
N LEU A 93 8.72 -0.14 17.57
CA LEU A 93 7.78 -1.21 17.88
C LEU A 93 6.34 -0.81 17.50
N ASP A 94 5.92 0.39 17.88
CA ASP A 94 4.59 0.92 17.58
C ASP A 94 4.39 1.08 16.05
N ARG A 95 5.42 1.51 15.30
CA ARG A 95 5.40 1.49 13.81
C ARG A 95 5.16 0.10 13.26
N GLY A 96 5.85 -0.91 13.80
CA GLY A 96 5.68 -2.31 13.41
C GLY A 96 4.26 -2.80 13.63
N ILE A 97 3.69 -2.47 14.79
CA ILE A 97 2.30 -2.82 15.15
C ILE A 97 1.30 -2.15 14.20
N TRP A 98 1.45 -0.85 13.92
CA TRP A 98 0.58 -0.15 12.98
C TRP A 98 0.63 -0.72 11.56
N ARG A 99 1.81 -1.11 11.08
CA ARG A 99 1.96 -1.76 9.77
C ARG A 99 1.22 -3.10 9.73
N ASP A 100 1.34 -3.90 10.78
CA ASP A 100 0.67 -5.20 10.87
C ASP A 100 -0.86 -5.05 10.98
N LEU A 101 -1.35 -4.11 11.80
CA LEU A 101 -2.77 -3.79 11.91
C LEU A 101 -3.36 -3.35 10.55
N MET A 102 -2.66 -2.47 9.82
CA MET A 102 -3.10 -2.01 8.49
C MET A 102 -3.09 -3.10 7.43
N LYS A 103 -2.16 -4.04 7.53
CA LYS A 103 -2.14 -5.21 6.66
C LYS A 103 -3.33 -6.13 6.97
N LYS A 104 -3.57 -6.40 8.24
CA LYS A 104 -4.65 -7.29 8.71
C LYS A 104 -6.04 -6.71 8.50
N SER A 105 -6.22 -5.40 8.45
CA SER A 105 -7.53 -4.79 8.19
C SER A 105 -7.96 -4.85 6.73
N GLY A 106 -7.06 -5.20 5.81
CA GLY A 106 -7.30 -5.09 4.38
C GLY A 106 -7.30 -3.65 3.85
N MET A 107 -7.13 -2.63 4.69
CA MET A 107 -7.24 -1.22 4.28
C MET A 107 -6.19 -0.81 3.25
N LEU A 108 -4.96 -1.34 3.36
CA LEU A 108 -3.92 -1.12 2.35
C LEU A 108 -4.33 -1.57 0.95
N SER A 109 -5.28 -2.50 0.85
CA SER A 109 -5.73 -3.03 -0.42
C SER A 109 -6.66 -2.10 -1.19
N LEU A 110 -7.35 -1.22 -0.47
CA LEU A 110 -8.26 -0.19 -1.00
C LEU A 110 -7.52 1.07 -1.48
N MET A 111 -6.29 1.25 -1.01
CA MET A 111 -5.45 2.41 -1.30
C MET A 111 -4.68 2.22 -2.61
N ASP A 112 -4.59 3.27 -3.43
CA ASP A 112 -3.64 3.34 -4.54
C ASP A 112 -2.20 3.53 -4.04
N ALA A 113 -1.22 3.42 -4.94
CA ALA A 113 0.19 3.53 -4.62
C ALA A 113 0.54 4.84 -3.89
N GLN A 114 -0.08 5.98 -4.27
CA GLN A 114 0.19 7.26 -3.62
C GLN A 114 -0.33 7.28 -2.18
N ALA A 115 -1.55 6.80 -1.96
CA ALA A 115 -2.14 6.73 -0.62
C ALA A 115 -1.35 5.77 0.30
N ARG A 116 -0.90 4.62 -0.23
CA ARG A 116 -0.03 3.68 0.51
C ARG A 116 1.30 4.33 0.87
N ASP A 117 1.94 5.02 -0.08
CA ASP A 117 3.20 5.74 0.15
C ASP A 117 3.06 6.81 1.22
N GLN A 118 1.99 7.62 1.16
CA GLN A 118 1.72 8.66 2.13
C GLN A 118 1.52 8.06 3.53
N TRP A 119 0.78 6.95 3.62
CA TRP A 119 0.59 6.24 4.88
C TRP A 119 1.92 5.77 5.49
N TYR A 120 2.78 5.12 4.70
CA TYR A 120 4.10 4.69 5.18
C TYR A 120 4.98 5.86 5.61
N ARG A 121 4.99 6.97 4.87
CA ARG A 121 5.73 8.18 5.25
C ARG A 121 5.21 8.78 6.55
N ASN A 122 3.89 8.80 6.77
CA ASN A 122 3.29 9.26 8.02
C ASN A 122 3.71 8.38 9.20
N LEU A 123 3.80 7.06 8.99
CA LEU A 123 4.31 6.13 10.01
C LEU A 123 5.79 6.38 10.34
N GLU A 124 6.61 6.83 9.38
CA GLU A 124 8.00 7.21 9.64
C GLU A 124 8.16 8.55 10.36
N GLY A 125 7.08 9.31 10.53
CA GLY A 125 7.06 10.54 11.31
C GLY A 125 7.19 10.31 12.83
N ASP A 126 7.32 11.41 13.57
CA ASP A 126 7.42 11.40 15.04
C ASP A 126 6.06 11.36 15.74
N ASN A 127 4.98 11.68 15.02
CA ASN A 127 3.64 11.87 15.58
C ASN A 127 2.69 10.72 15.20
N ILE A 128 3.14 9.47 15.34
CA ILE A 128 2.25 8.32 15.17
C ILE A 128 1.28 8.22 16.37
N PRO A 129 0.01 7.84 16.17
CA PRO A 129 -0.91 7.64 17.27
C PRO A 129 -0.36 6.58 18.22
N ALA A 130 -0.42 6.85 19.53
CA ALA A 130 0.02 5.89 20.54
C ALA A 130 -0.79 4.59 20.42
N ILE A 131 -0.14 3.44 20.66
CA ILE A 131 -0.82 2.14 20.69
C ILE A 131 -1.71 2.06 21.93
N SER A 132 -2.99 2.37 21.74
CA SER A 132 -4.06 2.25 22.73
C SER A 132 -5.34 1.77 22.03
N GLU A 133 -6.26 1.20 22.78
CA GLU A 133 -7.53 0.72 22.22
C GLU A 133 -8.29 1.87 21.56
N ALA A 134 -8.44 3.01 22.25
CA ALA A 134 -9.12 4.19 21.73
C ALA A 134 -8.50 4.71 20.42
N ASN A 135 -7.15 4.77 20.33
CA ASN A 135 -6.49 5.25 19.13
C ASN A 135 -6.59 4.27 17.97
N ILE A 136 -6.50 2.96 18.25
CA ILE A 136 -6.68 1.91 17.24
C ILE A 136 -8.11 1.96 16.69
N LEU A 137 -9.11 1.95 17.58
CA LEU A 137 -10.52 2.04 17.18
C LEU A 137 -10.79 3.31 16.38
N SER A 138 -10.41 4.48 16.90
CA SER A 138 -10.63 5.75 16.20
C SER A 138 -9.95 5.80 14.83
N THR A 139 -8.74 5.26 14.71
CA THR A 139 -8.03 5.20 13.42
C THR A 139 -8.77 4.31 12.44
N PHE A 140 -9.19 3.11 12.86
CA PHE A 140 -9.91 2.18 11.97
C PHE A 140 -11.33 2.63 11.65
N GLU A 141 -12.01 3.31 12.56
CA GLU A 141 -13.29 3.98 12.29
C GLU A 141 -13.13 5.05 11.21
N GLN A 142 -12.11 5.90 11.31
CA GLN A 142 -11.85 6.94 10.30
C GLN A 142 -11.48 6.32 8.94
N LEU A 143 -10.64 5.28 8.94
CA LEU A 143 -10.29 4.56 7.72
C LEU A 143 -11.52 3.89 7.10
N HIS A 144 -12.40 3.30 7.90
CA HIS A 144 -13.64 2.73 7.40
C HIS A 144 -14.56 3.81 6.81
N HIS A 145 -14.76 4.93 7.48
CA HIS A 145 -15.61 6.02 6.97
C HIS A 145 -15.06 6.60 5.65
N SER A 146 -13.74 6.66 5.50
CA SER A 146 -13.08 7.19 4.30
C SER A 146 -12.83 6.15 3.20
N LYS A 147 -13.15 4.86 3.42
CA LYS A 147 -12.77 3.77 2.51
C LYS A 147 -13.27 3.97 1.07
N GLY A 148 -14.51 4.46 0.92
CA GLY A 148 -15.10 4.76 -0.39
C GLY A 148 -14.38 5.90 -1.09
N GLU A 149 -14.07 6.97 -0.36
CA GLU A 149 -13.33 8.12 -0.89
C GLU A 149 -11.90 7.74 -1.31
N VAL A 150 -11.21 6.95 -0.47
CA VAL A 150 -9.85 6.46 -0.75
C VAL A 150 -9.84 5.60 -2.02
N PHE A 151 -10.82 4.71 -2.15
CA PHE A 151 -10.98 3.88 -3.35
C PHE A 151 -11.24 4.74 -4.60
N GLU A 152 -12.21 5.66 -4.53
CA GLU A 152 -12.54 6.55 -5.65
C GLU A 152 -11.36 7.42 -6.07
N ARG A 153 -10.62 7.97 -5.10
CA ARG A 153 -9.40 8.75 -5.35
C ARG A 153 -8.36 7.93 -6.10
N GLY A 154 -8.22 6.65 -5.78
CA GLY A 154 -7.36 5.74 -6.52
C GLY A 154 -7.73 5.66 -8.00
N VAL A 155 -9.02 5.46 -8.31
CA VAL A 155 -9.53 5.44 -9.70
C VAL A 155 -9.19 6.73 -10.43
N ILE A 156 -9.39 7.88 -9.76
CA ILE A 156 -9.04 9.20 -10.30
C ILE A 156 -7.53 9.35 -10.53
N ASN A 157 -6.68 8.85 -9.63
CA ASN A 157 -5.23 8.91 -9.77
C ASN A 157 -4.74 8.09 -10.97
N VAL A 158 -5.25 6.87 -11.14
CA VAL A 158 -4.93 6.03 -12.31
C VAL A 158 -5.36 6.71 -13.61
N PHE A 159 -6.56 7.31 -13.62
CA PHE A 159 -7.08 8.06 -14.76
C PHE A 159 -6.21 9.27 -15.13
N LYS A 160 -5.87 10.11 -14.15
CA LYS A 160 -4.99 11.27 -14.35
C LYS A 160 -3.57 10.89 -14.75
N GLY A 161 -3.11 9.70 -14.37
CA GLY A 161 -1.81 9.18 -14.75
C GLY A 161 -1.71 8.75 -16.22
N LEU A 162 -2.82 8.67 -16.97
CA LEU A 162 -2.79 8.32 -18.39
C LEU A 162 -2.18 9.45 -19.22
N SER A 163 -1.43 9.10 -20.28
CA SER A 163 -0.98 10.07 -21.29
C SER A 163 -2.14 10.36 -22.24
N TRP A 164 -2.50 11.64 -22.40
CA TRP A 164 -3.58 12.09 -23.28
C TRP A 164 -3.14 12.32 -24.73
N ASP A 165 -1.88 12.02 -25.06
CA ASP A 165 -1.36 12.12 -26.43
C ASP A 165 -1.96 11.05 -27.36
N TYR A 166 -2.63 10.04 -26.78
CA TYR A 166 -3.26 8.95 -27.52
C TYR A 166 -4.76 9.15 -27.65
N LYS A 167 -5.27 9.01 -28.87
CA LYS A 167 -6.71 9.07 -29.18
C LYS A 167 -7.57 8.13 -28.32
N THR A 168 -7.03 7.00 -27.90
CA THR A 168 -7.75 6.02 -27.07
C THR A 168 -7.77 6.38 -25.58
N ASN A 169 -6.83 7.19 -25.12
CA ASN A 169 -6.76 7.68 -23.74
C ASN A 169 -7.55 8.98 -23.66
N SER A 170 -8.88 8.88 -23.58
CA SER A 170 -9.74 10.06 -23.50
C SER A 170 -9.48 10.84 -22.21
N PRO A 171 -9.37 12.18 -22.26
CA PRO A 171 -9.23 13.02 -21.08
C PRO A 171 -10.53 13.08 -20.26
N CYS A 172 -11.63 12.50 -20.75
CA CYS A 172 -12.94 12.52 -20.08
C CYS A 172 -13.37 11.16 -19.51
N SER A 173 -12.80 10.04 -19.98
CA SER A 173 -13.21 8.69 -19.57
C SER A 173 -12.17 7.62 -19.87
N PHE A 174 -12.26 6.50 -19.16
CA PHE A 174 -11.66 5.26 -19.63
C PHE A 174 -12.44 4.74 -20.85
N GLY A 175 -11.73 4.52 -21.95
CA GLY A 175 -12.25 3.80 -23.11
C GLY A 175 -12.01 2.29 -22.99
N LYS A 176 -12.49 1.52 -23.96
CA LYS A 176 -12.23 0.07 -24.08
C LYS A 176 -10.73 -0.28 -24.13
N LYS A 177 -9.91 0.66 -24.57
CA LYS A 177 -8.46 0.50 -24.71
C LYS A 177 -7.74 1.71 -24.12
N ILE A 178 -6.69 1.47 -23.36
CA ILE A 178 -5.71 2.49 -22.97
C ILE A 178 -4.31 2.13 -23.44
N ILE A 179 -3.43 3.13 -23.48
CA ILE A 179 -2.02 3.01 -23.81
C ILE A 179 -1.20 3.54 -22.65
N ILE A 180 -0.31 2.69 -22.12
CA ILE A 180 0.63 3.03 -21.05
C ILE A 180 2.03 3.18 -21.66
N ASN A 181 2.63 4.35 -21.47
CA ASN A 181 4.00 4.64 -21.90
C ASN A 181 5.01 4.06 -20.92
N ASN A 182 6.17 3.65 -21.43
CA ASN A 182 7.31 3.19 -20.65
C ASN A 182 6.95 2.07 -19.66
N LEU A 183 5.98 1.21 -20.00
CA LEU A 183 5.66 0.05 -19.17
C LEU A 183 6.72 -1.05 -19.33
N VAL A 184 7.22 -1.23 -20.55
CA VAL A 184 8.27 -2.22 -20.86
C VAL A 184 9.51 -1.53 -21.40
N THR A 185 10.62 -2.26 -21.36
CA THR A 185 11.85 -2.00 -22.13
C THR A 185 12.08 -3.16 -23.09
N HIS A 186 12.80 -2.88 -24.18
CA HIS A 186 13.24 -3.89 -25.12
C HIS A 186 14.72 -3.66 -25.44
N ASN A 187 15.56 -4.68 -25.23
CA ASN A 187 16.98 -4.64 -25.57
C ASN A 187 17.42 -5.98 -26.19
N ARG A 188 18.73 -6.20 -26.35
CA ARG A 188 19.29 -7.43 -26.93
C ARG A 188 18.91 -8.73 -26.20
N TRP A 189 18.47 -8.63 -24.95
CA TRP A 189 18.00 -9.74 -24.11
C TRP A 189 16.47 -9.90 -24.13
N GLY A 190 15.76 -9.16 -24.99
CA GLY A 190 14.32 -9.22 -25.14
C GLY A 190 13.57 -8.14 -24.36
N PHE A 191 12.30 -8.41 -24.09
CA PHE A 191 11.44 -7.53 -23.30
C PHE A 191 11.67 -7.71 -21.80
N SER A 192 11.48 -6.63 -21.06
CA SER A 192 11.35 -6.67 -19.60
C SER A 192 10.40 -5.59 -19.11
N LEU A 193 9.71 -5.80 -17.98
CA LEU A 193 8.90 -4.75 -17.36
C LEU A 193 9.78 -3.71 -16.68
N ASN A 194 9.42 -2.44 -16.82
CA ASN A 194 10.07 -1.36 -16.11
C ASN A 194 9.62 -1.32 -14.65
N TRP A 195 10.55 -0.98 -13.77
CA TRP A 195 10.27 -0.73 -12.37
C TRP A 195 9.85 0.73 -12.16
N GLY A 196 8.90 0.95 -11.25
CA GLY A 196 8.43 2.28 -10.85
C GLY A 196 6.95 2.52 -11.16
N TRP A 197 6.56 3.79 -11.11
CA TRP A 197 5.15 4.20 -11.03
C TRP A 197 4.22 3.70 -12.15
N ARG A 198 4.74 3.43 -13.36
CA ARG A 198 3.93 2.86 -14.47
C ARG A 198 3.50 1.43 -14.20
N ARG A 199 4.36 0.66 -13.52
CA ARG A 199 4.02 -0.67 -13.02
C ARG A 199 2.99 -0.56 -11.91
N ASP A 200 3.19 0.35 -10.96
CA ASP A 200 2.25 0.56 -9.86
C ASP A 200 0.86 0.97 -10.37
N GLN A 201 0.81 1.81 -11.42
CA GLN A 201 -0.42 2.20 -12.11
C GLN A 201 -1.15 0.98 -12.71
N LEU A 202 -0.42 0.00 -13.25
CA LEU A 202 -1.01 -1.24 -13.78
C LEU A 202 -1.54 -2.13 -12.65
N THR A 203 -0.77 -2.30 -11.57
CA THR A 203 -1.24 -3.04 -10.38
C THR A 203 -2.49 -2.37 -9.78
N ASP A 204 -2.50 -1.04 -9.62
CA ASP A 204 -3.64 -0.32 -9.05
C ASP A 204 -4.89 -0.43 -9.93
N LEU A 205 -4.74 -0.39 -11.27
CA LEU A 205 -5.84 -0.60 -12.20
C LEU A 205 -6.44 -2.01 -12.05
N GLU A 206 -5.61 -3.05 -11.93
CA GLU A 206 -6.10 -4.40 -11.65
C GLU A 206 -6.86 -4.45 -10.32
N ARG A 207 -6.28 -3.93 -9.24
CA ARG A 207 -6.92 -3.93 -7.91
C ARG A 207 -8.29 -3.26 -7.96
N MET A 208 -8.42 -2.15 -8.68
CA MET A 208 -9.70 -1.44 -8.84
C MET A 208 -10.74 -2.30 -9.56
N LEU A 209 -10.34 -3.04 -10.59
CA LEU A 209 -11.25 -3.95 -11.28
C LEU A 209 -11.68 -5.12 -10.40
N PHE A 210 -10.75 -5.72 -9.64
CA PHE A 210 -11.09 -6.76 -8.66
C PHE A 210 -12.09 -6.26 -7.62
N LEU A 211 -11.82 -5.07 -7.07
CA LEU A 211 -12.73 -4.42 -6.13
C LEU A 211 -14.09 -4.22 -6.79
N LEU A 212 -14.21 -3.58 -7.95
CA LEU A 212 -15.50 -3.36 -8.62
C LEU A 212 -16.26 -4.64 -9.02
N ASP A 213 -15.53 -5.75 -9.20
CA ASP A 213 -16.08 -7.09 -9.48
C ASP A 213 -16.47 -7.85 -8.19
N GLY A 214 -16.21 -7.28 -7.01
CA GLY A 214 -16.45 -7.92 -5.71
C GLY A 214 -15.55 -9.12 -5.44
N LYS A 215 -14.41 -9.22 -6.14
CA LYS A 215 -13.45 -10.32 -6.00
C LYS A 215 -12.33 -9.96 -5.04
N PRO A 216 -11.81 -10.92 -4.25
CA PRO A 216 -10.67 -10.67 -3.39
C PRO A 216 -9.47 -10.21 -4.22
N ILE A 217 -8.79 -9.17 -3.76
CA ILE A 217 -7.60 -8.66 -4.44
C ILE A 217 -6.50 -9.73 -4.36
N PRO A 218 -5.82 -10.06 -5.47
CA PRO A 218 -4.69 -10.98 -5.45
C PRO A 218 -3.58 -10.46 -4.52
N ASP A 219 -2.92 -11.36 -3.78
CA ASP A 219 -1.68 -11.02 -3.06
C ASP A 219 -0.65 -10.45 -4.07
N ASN A 220 0.29 -9.63 -3.60
CA ASN A 220 1.30 -8.98 -4.45
C ASN A 220 2.11 -9.99 -5.29
N ARG A 221 2.22 -11.25 -4.84
CA ARG A 221 2.88 -12.35 -5.57
C ARG A 221 2.08 -12.87 -6.77
N GLY A 222 0.81 -12.49 -6.87
CA GLY A 222 -0.10 -12.93 -7.91
C GLY A 222 -0.72 -11.79 -8.69
N ASP A 223 -0.21 -10.55 -8.58
CA ASP A 223 -0.73 -9.40 -9.33
C ASP A 223 -0.40 -9.48 -10.83
N VAL A 224 -1.08 -8.67 -11.63
CA VAL A 224 -0.92 -8.62 -13.10
C VAL A 224 0.52 -8.34 -13.51
N THR A 225 1.28 -7.59 -12.71
CA THR A 225 2.67 -7.25 -13.05
C THR A 225 3.57 -8.45 -12.87
N THR A 226 3.35 -9.25 -11.83
CA THR A 226 4.06 -10.50 -11.59
C THR A 226 3.74 -11.51 -12.70
N ARG A 227 2.45 -11.70 -13.01
CA ARG A 227 2.02 -12.61 -14.08
C ARG A 227 2.55 -12.18 -15.46
N LEU A 228 2.56 -10.87 -15.75
CA LEU A 228 3.12 -10.34 -16.99
C LEU A 228 4.65 -10.48 -17.05
N MET A 229 5.36 -10.29 -15.93
CA MET A 229 6.81 -10.53 -15.86
C MET A 229 7.15 -11.99 -16.15
N GLU A 230 6.43 -12.92 -15.53
CA GLU A 230 6.59 -14.35 -15.77
C GLU A 230 6.28 -14.71 -17.23
N HIS A 231 5.19 -14.18 -17.79
CA HIS A 231 4.85 -14.37 -19.20
C HIS A 231 5.97 -13.91 -20.14
N ILE A 232 6.50 -12.69 -19.95
CA ILE A 232 7.59 -12.14 -20.77
C ILE A 232 8.85 -13.01 -20.70
N ARG A 233 9.18 -13.50 -19.50
CA ARG A 233 10.34 -14.38 -19.29
C ARG A 233 10.16 -15.73 -19.97
N ASP A 234 8.99 -16.34 -19.80
CA ASP A 234 8.74 -17.72 -20.20
C ASP A 234 8.37 -17.82 -21.70
N HIS A 235 7.95 -16.70 -22.32
CA HIS A 235 7.53 -16.62 -23.72
C HIS A 235 8.18 -15.46 -24.48
N PRO A 236 9.52 -15.43 -24.65
CA PRO A 236 10.26 -14.26 -25.17
C PRO A 236 9.91 -13.85 -26.62
N GLY A 237 9.26 -14.73 -27.40
CA GLY A 237 8.79 -14.44 -28.76
C GLY A 237 7.33 -13.97 -28.83
N VAL A 238 6.58 -14.03 -27.72
CA VAL A 238 5.18 -13.62 -27.65
C VAL A 238 5.15 -12.18 -27.13
N GLN A 239 4.31 -11.34 -27.75
CA GLN A 239 4.18 -9.92 -27.40
C GLN A 239 2.77 -9.57 -26.91
N SER A 240 2.01 -10.59 -26.52
CA SER A 240 0.61 -10.50 -26.12
C SER A 240 0.35 -11.39 -24.91
N TYR A 241 -0.14 -10.79 -23.84
CA TYR A 241 -0.56 -11.45 -22.61
C TYR A 241 -2.06 -11.23 -22.43
N GLU A 242 -2.78 -12.23 -21.93
CA GLU A 242 -4.20 -12.09 -21.60
C GLU A 242 -4.52 -12.75 -20.26
N ASP A 243 -5.44 -12.14 -19.51
CA ASP A 243 -6.07 -12.72 -18.32
C ASP A 243 -7.56 -12.39 -18.27
N ASP A 244 -8.18 -12.47 -17.09
CA ASP A 244 -9.61 -12.21 -16.89
C ASP A 244 -10.00 -10.75 -17.18
N PHE A 245 -9.11 -9.80 -16.94
CA PHE A 245 -9.41 -8.37 -17.01
C PHE A 245 -8.79 -7.67 -18.22
N PHE A 246 -7.62 -8.13 -18.67
CA PHE A 246 -6.83 -7.46 -19.69
C PHE A 246 -6.45 -8.36 -20.86
N SER A 247 -6.39 -7.76 -22.04
CA SER A 247 -5.52 -8.19 -23.14
C SER A 247 -4.44 -7.11 -23.33
N ILE A 248 -3.18 -7.49 -23.11
CA ILE A 248 -2.03 -6.59 -23.08
C ILE A 248 -1.12 -6.93 -24.26
N ARG A 249 -0.92 -5.96 -25.15
CA ARG A 249 0.08 -6.05 -26.21
C ARG A 249 1.18 -5.03 -25.98
N TYR A 250 2.44 -5.45 -25.97
CA TYR A 250 3.59 -4.57 -25.71
C TYR A 250 4.48 -4.41 -26.95
N PHE A 251 5.14 -3.26 -27.05
CA PHE A 251 5.87 -2.83 -28.25
C PHE A 251 7.29 -2.37 -27.92
N GLN A 252 8.20 -2.49 -28.88
CA GLN A 252 9.63 -2.13 -28.70
C GLN A 252 9.85 -0.65 -28.33
N LYS A 253 8.90 0.24 -28.65
CA LYS A 253 8.90 1.64 -28.20
C LYS A 253 8.75 1.79 -26.67
N GLY A 254 8.46 0.71 -25.96
CA GLY A 254 8.22 0.70 -24.51
C GLY A 254 6.75 0.91 -24.13
N THR A 255 5.85 1.01 -25.10
CA THR A 255 4.42 1.19 -24.87
C THR A 255 3.72 -0.16 -24.71
N ALA A 256 2.65 -0.16 -23.91
CA ALA A 256 1.72 -1.28 -23.81
C ALA A 256 0.29 -0.82 -24.09
N HIS A 257 -0.40 -1.57 -24.93
CA HIS A 257 -1.80 -1.41 -25.25
C HIS A 257 -2.59 -2.36 -24.36
N LEU A 258 -3.42 -1.80 -23.47
CA LEU A 258 -4.29 -2.58 -22.60
C LEU A 258 -5.71 -2.46 -23.13
N ILE A 259 -6.33 -3.60 -23.41
CA ILE A 259 -7.74 -3.71 -23.76
C ILE A 259 -8.46 -4.30 -22.56
N PHE A 260 -9.47 -3.60 -22.04
CA PHE A 260 -10.32 -4.11 -20.98
C PHE A 260 -11.28 -5.17 -21.52
N LYS A 261 -11.36 -6.32 -20.84
CA LYS A 261 -12.28 -7.41 -21.18
C LYS A 261 -13.65 -7.27 -20.48
N ARG A 262 -13.68 -6.59 -19.33
CA ARG A 262 -14.88 -6.31 -18.53
C ARG A 262 -15.31 -4.85 -18.66
N LEU A 263 -16.06 -4.54 -19.73
CA LEU A 263 -16.52 -3.17 -20.00
C LEU A 263 -17.53 -2.66 -18.97
N ASP A 264 -18.28 -3.55 -18.34
CA ASP A 264 -19.17 -3.25 -17.22
C ASP A 264 -18.40 -2.64 -16.03
N LEU A 265 -17.18 -3.08 -15.76
CA LEU A 265 -16.33 -2.50 -14.71
C LEU A 265 -15.70 -1.18 -15.14
N VAL A 266 -15.44 -1.01 -16.44
CA VAL A 266 -14.97 0.27 -17.01
C VAL A 266 -16.06 1.34 -16.88
N GLU A 267 -17.33 0.98 -17.10
CA GLU A 267 -18.48 1.85 -16.87
C GLU A 267 -18.53 2.30 -15.40
N LYS A 268 -18.41 1.37 -14.44
CA LYS A 268 -18.33 1.72 -13.00
C LYS A 268 -17.17 2.67 -12.68
N MET A 269 -15.99 2.50 -13.27
CA MET A 269 -14.89 3.46 -13.11
C MET A 269 -15.23 4.85 -13.68
N ASN A 270 -15.94 4.89 -14.81
CA ASN A 270 -16.39 6.14 -15.42
C ASN A 270 -17.51 6.83 -14.61
N ASP A 271 -18.37 6.08 -13.93
CA ASP A 271 -19.35 6.64 -12.98
C ASP A 271 -18.63 7.39 -11.85
N ILE A 272 -17.52 6.83 -11.35
CA ILE A 272 -16.66 7.50 -10.36
C ILE A 272 -16.06 8.78 -10.94
N ILE A 273 -15.50 8.75 -12.16
CA ILE A 273 -14.97 9.96 -12.81
C ILE A 273 -16.06 11.03 -12.92
N THR A 274 -17.28 10.64 -13.32
CA THR A 274 -18.41 11.55 -13.50
C THR A 274 -18.85 12.19 -12.19
N LYS A 275 -18.88 11.41 -11.11
CA LYS A 275 -19.19 11.88 -9.77
C LYS A 275 -18.22 12.98 -9.31
N HIS A 276 -16.93 12.83 -9.60
CA HIS A 276 -15.89 13.80 -9.20
C HIS A 276 -15.74 14.97 -10.18
N TYR A 277 -16.13 14.79 -11.45
CA TYR A 277 -16.01 15.79 -12.51
C TYR A 277 -17.33 15.94 -13.29
N PRO A 278 -18.40 16.48 -12.66
CA PRO A 278 -19.70 16.65 -13.30
C PRO A 278 -19.58 17.64 -14.47
N GLY A 279 -19.71 17.12 -15.70
CA GLY A 279 -19.59 17.90 -16.94
C GLY A 279 -18.61 17.32 -17.96
N MET A 280 -17.70 16.42 -17.57
CA MET A 280 -16.72 15.84 -18.51
C MET A 280 -17.33 14.85 -19.51
N LEU A 281 -18.38 14.11 -19.14
CA LEU A 281 -19.05 13.17 -20.04
C LEU A 281 -20.18 13.80 -20.87
N ALA A 282 -20.59 15.04 -20.57
CA ALA A 282 -21.71 15.71 -21.23
C ALA A 282 -21.38 16.17 -22.66
N ALA A 283 -20.11 16.13 -23.06
CA ALA A 283 -19.67 16.34 -24.44
C ALA A 283 -19.55 14.98 -25.16
N ARG A 284 -20.69 14.37 -25.50
CA ARG A 284 -20.77 13.29 -26.49
C ARG A 284 -21.40 13.79 -27.78
#